data_AF-A0A2E9EWZ7-F1
#
_entry.id   AF-A0A2E9EWZ7-F1
#
_cell.length_a   1.000
_cell.length_b   1.000
_cell.length_c   1.000
_cell.angle_alpha   90.00
_cell.angle_beta   90.00
_cell.angle_gamma   90.00
#
_symmetry.space_group_name_H-M   'P 1'
#
loop_
_entity.id
_entity.type
_entity.pdbx_description
1 polymer ?
#
loop_
_entity_poly.entity_id
_entity_poly.type
_entity_poly.pdbx_seq_one_letter_code
_entity_poly.pdbx_strand_id
1 'polypeptide(L)'
;MKRGFLLIILSFFSFPALAINDSINSILAIGPEGKGNVNAAEAWKKLTSNSNLETLTMVFEAMNKAEPVASNWLRSAAEIIFKNMQTDQYDSSSFLGEYFLNENNPSKARRFAFELIRENDPEVAAEIIPGLLNDPSPELRRDAIDLLIKKGKSLEETGKKKFSYFSIQTGSKFSS
;
A
#
# COMPACT_ATOMS: atom_id res chain seq x y z
N MET A 1 -38.49 -45.89 -27.29
CA MET A 1 -37.26 -45.51 -28.03
C MET A 1 -37.40 -44.06 -28.50
N LYS A 2 -36.42 -43.22 -28.14
CA LYS A 2 -36.01 -41.88 -28.65
C LYS A 2 -35.32 -41.18 -27.47
N ARG A 3 -34.11 -41.63 -27.08
CA ARG A 3 -32.80 -41.08 -27.47
C ARG A 3 -32.77 -39.55 -27.33
N GLY A 4 -32.20 -39.10 -26.22
CA GLY A 4 -32.00 -37.70 -25.91
C GLY A 4 -30.82 -37.07 -26.65
N PHE A 5 -30.69 -35.76 -26.44
CA PHE A 5 -29.46 -35.03 -26.68
C PHE A 5 -29.44 -33.85 -25.70
N LEU A 6 -28.67 -34.01 -24.61
CA LEU A 6 -28.32 -32.94 -23.68
C LEU A 6 -27.06 -32.28 -24.25
N LEU A 7 -27.19 -31.08 -24.81
CA LEU A 7 -26.04 -30.25 -25.19
C LEU A 7 -25.61 -29.45 -23.96
N ILE A 8 -24.59 -29.94 -23.26
CA ILE A 8 -23.82 -29.16 -22.29
C ILE A 8 -22.87 -28.26 -23.09
N ILE A 9 -23.21 -26.98 -23.23
CA ILE A 9 -22.28 -25.96 -23.73
C ILE A 9 -21.42 -25.54 -22.54
N LEU A 10 -20.23 -26.12 -22.43
CA LEU A 10 -19.23 -25.74 -21.45
C LEU A 10 -18.33 -24.63 -22.06
N SER A 11 -18.79 -23.39 -22.02
CA SER A 11 -17.97 -22.24 -22.41
C SER A 11 -17.27 -21.64 -21.20
N PHE A 12 -16.13 -22.22 -20.80
CA PHE A 12 -15.19 -21.57 -19.89
C PHE A 12 -14.13 -20.82 -20.71
N PHE A 13 -14.42 -19.58 -21.10
CA PHE A 13 -13.38 -18.66 -21.57
C PHE A 13 -12.77 -17.95 -20.35
N SER A 14 -11.80 -18.59 -19.70
CA SER A 14 -10.94 -17.92 -18.71
C SER A 14 -9.67 -17.42 -19.41
N PHE A 15 -9.76 -16.24 -20.04
CA PHE A 15 -8.64 -15.55 -20.68
C PHE A 15 -8.04 -14.33 -19.92
N PRO A 16 -8.67 -13.74 -18.88
CA PRO A 16 -8.13 -12.50 -18.29
C PRO A 16 -6.85 -12.72 -17.48
N ALA A 17 -6.77 -13.79 -16.67
CA ALA A 17 -5.62 -14.04 -15.79
C ALA A 17 -4.31 -14.28 -16.57
N LEU A 18 -4.36 -15.00 -17.70
CA LEU A 18 -3.18 -15.24 -18.54
C LEU A 18 -2.66 -13.94 -19.15
N ALA A 19 -3.54 -13.08 -19.67
CA ALA A 19 -3.17 -11.79 -20.24
C ALA A 19 -2.60 -10.80 -19.20
N ILE A 20 -3.09 -10.87 -17.96
CA ILE A 20 -2.53 -10.11 -16.83
C ILE A 20 -1.12 -10.60 -16.51
N ASN A 21 -0.91 -11.92 -16.42
CA ASN A 21 0.42 -12.50 -16.19
C ASN A 21 1.42 -12.12 -17.29
N ASP A 22 1.00 -12.15 -18.56
CA ASP A 22 1.87 -11.74 -19.67
C ASP A 22 2.28 -10.26 -19.58
N SER A 23 1.34 -9.40 -19.14
CA SER A 23 1.62 -7.98 -18.88
C SER A 23 2.63 -7.82 -17.74
N ILE A 24 2.43 -8.52 -16.63
CA ILE A 24 3.35 -8.50 -15.48
C ILE A 24 4.74 -8.98 -15.90
N ASN A 25 4.83 -10.10 -16.62
CA ASN A 25 6.09 -10.67 -17.09
C ASN A 25 6.83 -9.70 -18.04
N SER A 26 6.09 -8.97 -18.88
CA SER A 26 6.66 -7.95 -19.77
C SER A 26 7.28 -6.79 -18.98
N ILE A 27 6.68 -6.39 -17.85
CA ILE A 27 7.23 -5.36 -16.95
C ILE A 27 8.43 -5.90 -16.17
N LEU A 28 8.37 -7.15 -15.69
CA LEU A 28 9.49 -7.79 -15.00
C LEU A 28 10.71 -8.00 -15.89
N ALA A 29 10.52 -8.12 -17.21
CA ALA A 29 11.58 -8.32 -18.18
C ALA A 29 12.33 -7.03 -18.58
N ILE A 30 12.05 -5.88 -17.96
CA ILE A 30 12.81 -4.64 -18.21
C ILE A 30 14.27 -4.86 -17.84
N GLY A 31 15.13 -4.78 -18.84
CA GLY A 31 16.57 -4.95 -18.69
C GLY A 31 17.31 -3.66 -18.32
N PRO A 32 18.64 -3.74 -18.23
CA PRO A 32 19.50 -2.57 -18.05
C PRO A 32 19.21 -1.49 -19.09
N GLU A 33 19.41 -0.24 -18.70
CA GLU A 33 19.21 0.95 -19.56
C GLU A 33 17.79 1.07 -20.14
N GLY A 34 16.79 0.38 -19.57
CA GLY A 34 15.41 0.45 -20.02
C GLY A 34 15.11 -0.39 -21.27
N LYS A 35 15.96 -1.39 -21.58
CA LYS A 35 15.65 -2.36 -22.63
C LYS A 35 14.31 -3.02 -22.36
N GLY A 36 13.36 -2.88 -23.29
CA GLY A 36 12.00 -3.39 -23.13
C GLY A 36 10.96 -2.35 -22.65
N ASN A 37 11.35 -1.09 -22.44
CA ASN A 37 10.45 -0.04 -21.96
C ASN A 37 9.17 0.15 -22.81
N VAL A 38 9.25 0.02 -24.14
CA VAL A 38 8.07 0.16 -25.01
C VAL A 38 7.05 -0.95 -24.72
N ASN A 39 7.51 -2.20 -24.65
CA ASN A 39 6.67 -3.35 -24.32
C ASN A 39 6.12 -3.23 -22.89
N ALA A 40 6.95 -2.77 -21.94
CA ALA A 40 6.52 -2.52 -20.58
C ALA A 40 5.44 -1.43 -20.49
N ALA A 41 5.53 -0.37 -21.29
CA ALA A 41 4.52 0.69 -21.34
C ALA A 41 3.18 0.17 -21.90
N GLU A 42 3.21 -0.66 -22.94
CA GLU A 42 1.99 -1.30 -23.46
C GLU A 42 1.39 -2.29 -22.47
N ALA A 43 2.23 -3.11 -21.83
CA ALA A 43 1.84 -4.05 -20.79
C ALA A 43 1.24 -3.33 -19.58
N TRP A 44 1.85 -2.23 -19.15
CA TRP A 44 1.35 -1.39 -18.05
C TRP A 44 -0.05 -0.87 -18.35
N LYS A 45 -0.30 -0.37 -19.57
CA LYS A 45 -1.65 0.09 -19.98
C LYS A 45 -2.67 -1.05 -19.87
N LYS A 46 -2.37 -2.21 -20.46
CA LYS A 46 -3.24 -3.40 -20.40
C LYS A 46 -3.50 -3.83 -18.96
N LEU A 47 -2.47 -3.84 -18.13
CA LEU A 47 -2.55 -4.20 -16.71
C LEU A 47 -3.49 -3.26 -15.95
N THR A 48 -3.30 -1.94 -16.08
CA THR A 48 -4.13 -0.94 -15.38
C THR A 48 -5.59 -0.89 -15.87
N SER A 49 -5.88 -1.30 -17.10
CA SER A 49 -7.26 -1.40 -17.59
C SER A 49 -8.06 -2.54 -16.94
N ASN A 50 -7.40 -3.48 -16.26
CA ASN A 50 -8.04 -4.59 -15.56
C ASN A 50 -8.03 -4.35 -14.05
N SER A 51 -8.68 -3.28 -13.59
CA SER A 51 -8.64 -2.87 -12.18
C SER A 51 -9.61 -3.67 -11.32
N ASN A 52 -9.11 -4.69 -10.62
CA ASN A 52 -9.86 -5.49 -9.65
C ASN A 52 -8.90 -6.07 -8.60
N LEU A 53 -9.46 -6.72 -7.57
CA LEU A 53 -8.69 -7.27 -6.45
C LEU A 53 -7.68 -8.36 -6.89
N GLU A 54 -8.03 -9.20 -7.85
CA GLU A 54 -7.13 -10.25 -8.37
C GLU A 54 -5.91 -9.61 -9.04
N THR A 55 -6.11 -8.63 -9.93
CA THR A 55 -5.02 -7.91 -10.57
C THR A 55 -4.14 -7.19 -9.56
N LEU A 56 -4.73 -6.51 -8.57
CA LEU A 56 -3.97 -5.84 -7.51
C LEU A 56 -3.09 -6.85 -6.75
N THR A 57 -3.65 -8.00 -6.40
CA THR A 57 -2.95 -9.10 -5.72
C THR A 57 -1.75 -9.57 -6.53
N MET A 58 -1.95 -9.88 -7.81
CA MET A 58 -0.89 -10.34 -8.71
C MET A 58 0.24 -9.32 -8.87
N VAL A 59 -0.07 -8.02 -8.88
CA VAL A 59 0.93 -6.95 -8.98
C VAL A 59 1.80 -6.89 -7.72
N PHE A 60 1.21 -6.98 -6.53
CA PHE A 60 1.94 -7.01 -5.27
C PHE A 60 2.82 -8.28 -5.15
N GLU A 61 2.33 -9.44 -5.60
CA GLU A 61 3.14 -10.66 -5.68
C GLU A 61 4.32 -10.52 -6.64
N ALA A 62 4.14 -9.83 -7.77
CA ALA A 62 5.22 -9.55 -8.71
C ALA A 62 6.26 -8.59 -8.13
N MET A 63 5.84 -7.58 -7.35
CA MET A 63 6.74 -6.67 -6.64
C MET A 63 7.68 -7.41 -5.68
N ASN A 64 7.28 -8.54 -5.12
CA ASN A 64 8.14 -9.35 -4.24
C ASN A 64 9.41 -9.88 -4.94
N LYS A 65 9.40 -9.95 -6.27
CA LYS A 65 10.44 -10.57 -7.09
C LYS A 65 11.08 -9.58 -8.07
N ALA A 66 10.67 -8.32 -8.04
CA ALA A 66 11.01 -7.33 -9.06
C ALA A 66 12.35 -6.64 -8.76
N GLU A 67 13.15 -6.46 -9.81
CA GLU A 67 14.29 -5.54 -9.79
C GLU A 67 13.82 -4.08 -9.62
N PRO A 68 14.68 -3.15 -9.14
CA PRO A 68 14.26 -1.80 -8.78
C PRO A 68 13.47 -1.05 -9.86
N VAL A 69 13.87 -1.18 -11.13
CA VAL A 69 13.16 -0.54 -12.24
C VAL A 69 11.77 -1.13 -12.39
N ALA A 70 11.65 -2.45 -12.54
CA ALA A 70 10.36 -3.14 -12.67
C ALA A 70 9.45 -2.90 -11.45
N SER A 71 10.02 -2.86 -10.24
CA SER A 71 9.28 -2.56 -9.01
C SER A 71 8.63 -1.18 -9.05
N ASN A 72 9.28 -0.17 -9.64
CA ASN A 72 8.70 1.17 -9.77
C ASN A 72 7.53 1.18 -10.77
N TRP A 73 7.64 0.44 -11.87
CA TRP A 73 6.55 0.28 -12.83
C TRP A 73 5.34 -0.44 -12.24
N LEU A 74 5.58 -1.54 -11.52
CA LEU A 74 4.54 -2.30 -10.83
C LEU A 74 3.87 -1.49 -9.73
N ARG A 75 4.64 -0.73 -8.94
CA ARG A 75 4.08 0.20 -7.95
C ARG A 75 3.14 1.20 -8.60
N SER A 76 3.56 1.85 -9.69
CA SER A 76 2.71 2.81 -10.41
C SER A 76 1.46 2.14 -10.98
N ALA A 77 1.55 0.89 -11.46
CA ALA A 77 0.38 0.14 -11.91
C ALA A 77 -0.61 -0.11 -10.75
N ALA A 78 -0.09 -0.55 -9.59
CA ALA A 78 -0.90 -0.80 -8.40
C ALA A 78 -1.62 0.47 -7.90
N GLU A 79 -0.96 1.64 -7.93
CA GLU A 79 -1.59 2.91 -7.56
C GLU A 79 -2.80 3.23 -8.44
N ILE A 80 -2.69 3.03 -9.76
CA ILE A 80 -3.80 3.24 -10.69
C ILE A 80 -4.91 2.21 -10.50
N ILE A 81 -4.55 0.92 -10.36
CA ILE A 81 -5.51 -0.16 -10.11
C ILE A 81 -6.31 0.12 -8.83
N PHE A 82 -5.61 0.45 -7.75
CA PHE A 82 -6.22 0.78 -6.46
C PHE A 82 -7.17 1.98 -6.56
N LYS A 83 -6.77 3.05 -7.24
CA LYS A 83 -7.63 4.24 -7.45
C LYS A 83 -8.89 3.92 -8.26
N ASN A 84 -8.76 3.12 -9.33
CA ASN A 84 -9.90 2.69 -10.12
C ASN A 84 -10.83 1.78 -9.30
N MET A 85 -10.26 0.87 -8.49
CA MET A 85 -11.02 0.03 -7.57
C MET A 85 -11.84 0.83 -6.56
N GLN A 86 -11.29 1.91 -6.01
CA GLN A 86 -12.04 2.82 -5.13
C GLN A 86 -13.23 3.47 -5.85
N THR A 87 -13.04 3.86 -7.12
CA THR A 87 -14.12 4.44 -7.95
C THR A 87 -15.26 3.45 -8.16
N ASP A 88 -14.92 2.18 -8.36
CA ASP A 88 -15.87 1.08 -8.57
C ASP A 88 -16.33 0.42 -7.26
N GLN A 89 -15.94 0.97 -6.11
CA GLN A 89 -16.28 0.47 -4.76
C GLN A 89 -15.84 -0.96 -4.46
N TYR A 90 -14.75 -1.42 -5.08
CA TYR A 90 -14.11 -2.69 -4.70
C TYR A 90 -13.29 -2.53 -3.42
N ASP A 91 -13.57 -3.37 -2.42
CA ASP A 91 -12.78 -3.40 -1.19
C ASP A 91 -11.45 -4.16 -1.39
N SER A 92 -10.37 -3.55 -0.92
CA SER A 92 -9.02 -4.12 -0.91
C SER A 92 -8.40 -4.17 0.49
N SER A 93 -9.15 -3.75 1.51
CA SER A 93 -8.65 -3.56 2.88
C SER A 93 -8.11 -4.85 3.49
N SER A 94 -8.82 -5.97 3.34
CA SER A 94 -8.37 -7.28 3.84
C SER A 94 -7.04 -7.70 3.21
N PHE A 95 -6.96 -7.64 1.88
CA PHE A 95 -5.75 -8.01 1.15
C PHE A 95 -4.56 -7.11 1.54
N LEU A 96 -4.76 -5.79 1.55
CA LEU A 96 -3.69 -4.85 1.90
C LEU A 96 -3.21 -5.06 3.34
N GLY A 97 -4.13 -5.32 4.27
CA GLY A 97 -3.81 -5.64 5.66
C GLY A 97 -3.01 -6.93 5.81
N GLU A 98 -3.44 -8.02 5.17
CA GLU A 98 -2.72 -9.30 5.18
C GLU A 98 -1.33 -9.18 4.57
N TYR A 99 -1.22 -8.50 3.42
CA TYR A 99 0.06 -8.27 2.75
C TYR A 99 1.01 -7.43 3.61
N PHE A 100 0.48 -6.38 4.26
CA PHE A 100 1.22 -5.51 5.16
C PHE A 100 1.75 -6.25 6.41
N LEU A 101 0.94 -7.12 7.01
CA LEU A 101 1.30 -7.85 8.23
C LEU A 101 2.31 -8.99 7.98
N ASN A 102 2.43 -9.48 6.75
CA ASN A 102 3.37 -10.54 6.43
C ASN A 102 4.81 -10.02 6.34
N GLU A 103 5.59 -10.22 7.40
CA GLU A 103 7.00 -9.79 7.49
C GLU A 103 7.95 -10.47 6.48
N ASN A 104 7.50 -11.54 5.81
CA ASN A 104 8.27 -12.17 4.73
C ASN A 104 8.20 -11.35 3.42
N ASN A 105 7.23 -10.44 3.29
CA ASN A 105 7.17 -9.53 2.15
C ASN A 105 8.28 -8.47 2.25
N PRO A 106 8.84 -7.99 1.13
CA PRO A 106 9.88 -6.98 1.15
C PRO A 106 9.44 -5.69 1.86
N SER A 107 10.33 -5.13 2.68
CA SER A 107 10.04 -3.96 3.52
C SER A 107 9.44 -2.78 2.74
N LYS A 108 9.94 -2.51 1.53
CA LYS A 108 9.45 -1.43 0.66
C LYS A 108 8.04 -1.69 0.13
N ALA A 109 7.72 -2.95 -0.18
CA ALA A 109 6.40 -3.32 -0.67
C ALA A 109 5.37 -3.30 0.48
N ARG A 110 5.75 -3.76 1.68
CA ARG A 110 4.94 -3.59 2.90
C ARG A 110 4.67 -2.12 3.21
N ARG A 111 5.70 -1.27 3.10
CA ARG A 111 5.57 0.20 3.23
C ARG A 111 4.56 0.76 2.23
N PHE A 112 4.61 0.31 0.97
CA PHE A 112 3.65 0.74 -0.03
C PHE A 112 2.21 0.27 0.29
N ALA A 113 2.01 -0.97 0.73
CA ALA A 113 0.70 -1.43 1.17
C ALA A 113 0.13 -0.55 2.29
N PHE A 114 0.96 -0.18 3.28
CA PHE A 114 0.57 0.77 4.33
C PHE A 114 0.19 2.16 3.79
N GLU A 115 0.88 2.64 2.75
CA GLU A 115 0.52 3.91 2.09
C GLU A 115 -0.86 3.85 1.43
N LEU A 116 -1.22 2.73 0.80
CA LEU A 116 -2.55 2.53 0.23
C LEU A 116 -3.63 2.39 1.33
N ILE A 117 -3.34 1.69 2.43
CA ILE A 117 -4.24 1.62 3.59
C ILE A 117 -4.52 3.03 4.11
N ARG A 118 -3.48 3.84 4.28
CA ARG A 118 -3.61 5.23 4.75
C ARG A 118 -4.37 6.12 3.77
N GLU A 119 -4.23 5.89 2.47
CA GLU A 119 -4.99 6.60 1.45
C GLU A 119 -6.49 6.23 1.51
N ASN A 120 -6.80 4.95 1.73
CA ASN A 120 -8.17 4.47 1.87
C ASN A 120 -8.84 4.95 3.17
N ASP A 121 -8.12 4.79 4.28
CA ASP A 121 -8.61 5.03 5.64
C ASP A 121 -7.49 5.60 6.53
N PRO A 122 -7.40 6.93 6.63
CA PRO A 122 -6.41 7.59 7.48
C PRO A 122 -6.57 7.28 8.97
N GLU A 123 -7.78 6.95 9.44
CA GLU A 123 -8.04 6.64 10.85
C GLU A 123 -7.46 5.27 11.21
N VAL A 124 -7.75 4.25 10.38
CA VAL A 124 -7.14 2.91 10.53
C VAL A 124 -5.62 2.98 10.47
N ALA A 125 -5.06 3.76 9.54
CA ALA A 125 -3.60 3.93 9.49
C ALA A 125 -3.04 4.60 10.76
N ALA A 126 -3.75 5.56 11.35
CA ALA A 126 -3.34 6.21 12.59
C ALA A 126 -3.34 5.24 13.79
N GLU A 127 -4.26 4.28 13.81
CA GLU A 127 -4.31 3.22 14.83
C GLU A 127 -3.16 2.22 14.70
N ILE A 128 -2.71 1.94 13.48
CA ILE A 128 -1.59 1.02 13.20
C ILE A 128 -0.25 1.61 13.65
N ILE A 129 0.00 2.90 13.41
CA ILE A 129 1.31 3.55 13.61
C ILE A 129 1.96 3.27 14.97
N PRO A 130 1.27 3.38 16.13
CA PRO A 130 1.86 3.07 17.44
C PRO A 130 2.48 1.68 17.53
N GLY A 131 1.92 0.68 16.85
CA GLY A 131 2.40 -0.71 16.86
C GLY A 131 3.69 -0.92 16.05
N LEU A 132 4.06 0.03 15.19
CA LEU A 132 5.20 -0.12 14.27
C LEU A 132 6.56 0.13 14.90
N LEU A 133 6.62 0.51 16.18
CA LEU A 133 7.89 0.84 16.84
C LEU A 133 8.93 -0.29 16.78
N ASN A 134 8.46 -1.54 16.81
CA ASN A 134 9.30 -2.73 16.79
C ASN A 134 9.23 -3.51 15.47
N ASP A 135 8.60 -2.94 14.43
CA ASP A 135 8.51 -3.60 13.11
C ASP A 135 9.92 -3.87 12.56
N PRO A 136 10.19 -5.04 11.94
CA PRO A 136 11.51 -5.34 11.37
C PRO A 136 11.94 -4.33 10.29
N SER A 137 11.00 -3.75 9.55
CA SER A 137 11.24 -2.77 8.48
C SER A 137 11.55 -1.38 9.05
N PRO A 138 12.75 -0.82 8.83
CA PRO A 138 13.10 0.53 9.30
C PRO A 138 12.17 1.62 8.75
N GLU A 139 11.66 1.45 7.52
CA GLU A 139 10.75 2.41 6.89
C GLU A 139 9.40 2.51 7.61
N LEU A 140 8.90 1.42 8.21
CA LEU A 140 7.65 1.41 8.98
C LEU A 140 7.86 1.97 10.39
N ARG A 141 9.02 1.69 11.02
CA ARG A 141 9.36 2.25 12.34
C ARG A 141 9.40 3.78 12.36
N ARG A 142 9.74 4.42 11.23
CA ARG A 142 9.87 5.89 11.14
C ARG A 142 8.59 6.63 11.51
N ASP A 143 7.43 6.14 11.08
CA ASP A 143 6.16 6.82 11.40
C ASP A 143 5.85 6.74 12.90
N ALA A 144 6.17 5.61 13.55
CA ALA A 144 6.02 5.45 15.00
C ALA A 144 6.98 6.37 15.78
N ILE A 145 8.23 6.46 15.32
CA ILE A 145 9.24 7.37 15.91
C ILE A 145 8.79 8.82 15.78
N ASP A 146 8.31 9.23 14.60
CA ASP A 146 7.80 10.58 14.36
C ASP A 146 6.61 10.91 15.26
N LEU A 147 5.70 9.94 15.47
CA LEU A 147 4.60 10.08 16.42
C LEU A 147 5.10 10.30 17.85
N LEU A 148 6.11 9.56 18.30
CA LEU A 148 6.72 9.73 19.63
C LEU A 148 7.40 11.09 19.78
N ILE A 149 8.15 11.54 18.77
CA ILE A 149 8.79 12.86 18.76
C ILE A 149 7.72 13.96 18.88
N LYS A 150 6.63 13.86 18.12
CA LYS A 150 5.51 14.82 18.19
C LYS A 150 4.86 14.83 19.58
N LYS A 151 4.61 13.66 20.17
CA LYS A 151 4.07 13.53 21.54
C LYS A 151 5.02 14.17 22.57
N GLY A 152 6.32 13.90 22.47
CA GLY A 152 7.34 14.50 23.35
C GLY A 152 7.35 16.02 23.30
N LYS A 153 7.36 16.60 22.10
CA LYS A 153 7.31 18.06 21.90
C LYS A 153 6.05 18.69 22.52
N SER A 154 4.89 18.06 22.31
CA SER A 154 3.62 18.54 22.87
C SER A 154 3.60 18.53 24.40
N LEU A 155 4.19 17.50 25.03
CA LEU A 155 4.32 17.41 26.48
C LEU A 155 5.26 18.47 27.04
N GLU A 156 6.39 18.74 26.37
CA GLU A 156 7.33 19.79 26.76
C GLU A 156 6.67 21.19 26.71
N GLU A 157 5.97 21.51 25.63
CA GLU A 157 5.25 22.77 25.46
C GLU A 157 4.15 22.95 26.52
N THR A 158 3.41 21.88 26.81
CA THR A 158 2.38 21.89 27.86
C THR A 158 3.00 22.10 29.25
N GLY A 159 4.14 21.47 29.52
CA GLY A 159 4.91 21.67 30.75
C GLY A 159 5.37 23.12 30.90
N LYS A 160 5.93 23.73 29.85
CA LYS A 160 6.32 25.15 29.81
C LYS A 160 5.12 26.08 30.03
N LYS A 161 3.97 25.81 29.40
CA LYS A 161 2.72 26.57 29.63
C LYS A 161 2.27 26.48 31.08
N LYS A 162 2.19 25.28 31.67
CA LYS A 162 1.79 25.10 33.07
C LYS A 162 2.73 25.84 34.03
N PHE A 163 4.04 25.79 33.79
CA PHE A 163 5.03 26.51 34.58
C PHE A 163 4.85 28.04 34.50
N SER A 164 4.61 28.58 33.30
CA SER A 164 4.32 30.00 33.09
C SER A 164 3.06 30.45 33.84
N TYR A 165 1.94 29.71 33.72
CA TYR A 165 0.70 30.01 34.45
C TYR A 165 0.90 29.98 35.97
N PHE A 166 1.64 29.01 36.50
CA PHE A 166 1.95 28.94 37.93
C PHE A 166 2.75 30.17 38.38
N SER A 167 3.80 30.54 37.65
CA SER A 167 4.63 31.71 37.98
C SER A 167 3.86 33.05 37.95
N ILE A 168 2.88 33.19 37.05
CA ILE A 168 2.00 34.36 36.99
C ILE A 168 1.04 34.40 38.19
N GLN A 169 0.48 33.24 38.59
CA GLN A 169 -0.43 33.17 39.75
C GLN A 169 0.27 33.36 41.10
N THR A 170 1.52 32.89 41.24
CA THR A 170 2.30 33.06 42.48
C THR A 170 3.10 34.36 42.51
N GLY A 171 3.29 35.01 41.37
CA GLY A 171 4.11 36.22 41.20
C GLY A 171 3.46 37.54 41.62
N SER A 172 2.20 37.56 42.06
CA SER A 172 1.53 38.80 42.51
C SER A 172 1.75 39.15 43.99
N LYS A 173 2.69 38.50 44.70
CA LYS A 173 2.88 38.70 46.15
C LYS A 173 4.32 38.91 46.65
N PHE A 174 5.29 39.14 45.77
CA PHE A 174 6.63 39.54 46.20
C PHE A 174 7.11 40.79 45.46
N SER A 175 6.48 41.93 45.78
CA SER A 175 7.17 43.22 45.79
C SER A 175 7.11 43.75 47.23
N SER A 176 8.13 43.41 48.00
CA SER A 176 8.52 44.14 49.22
C SER A 176 9.59 45.15 48.84
#